data_AF-A0A2T0UXW0-F1
#
_entry.id   AF-A0A2T0UXW0-F1
#
_cell.length_a   1.000
_cell.length_b   1.000
_cell.length_c   1.000
_cell.angle_alpha   90.00
_cell.angle_beta   90.00
_cell.angle_gamma   90.00
#
_symmetry.space_group_name_H-M   'P 1'
#
loop_
_entity.id
_entity.type
_entity.pdbx_description
1 polymer ?
#
loop_
_entity_poly.entity_id
_entity_poly.type
_entity_poly.pdbx_seq_one_letter_code
_entity_poly.pdbx_strand_id
1 'polypeptide(L)'
;MFLNTILLHLIGWQITMAIEQGIWKLASTPGALPQKLRPAGLADESLLEEQIMQDVSILNRDWLLIGRQVRTGFDKLIDLLAVDANGTVIVIELKRDKTPRDVVAQAIDYASWVVTLADYQLIDIYQQFAERFRRSHVTLGEAFEAKFGIALDGVTLNESHQLVVVATQLDASSERIINYLNEHAQLSINAMFFSAFEDNGNRYLSRAWMIDPDEPPKPVARKANKEPWNGEFYASFGDDRPWELARRLGFIAGGGATWYSKTLAMLSEGDRVWVNIPKTGYVGVGEVVGERSRATEYQFETESGPKTLSDIALPDDYPHLYREPNGEEDNAEYLVPVRWLYTVERAQAFSEVGLFGNQNTVCKPTAPKWSHTVDRLKQVWQLGPADRAHSTL
;
A
#
# COMPACT_ATOMS: atom_id res chain seq x y z
N MET A 1 -69.70 -27.30 -8.15
CA MET A 1 -69.11 -26.22 -8.97
C MET A 1 -68.38 -25.30 -8.00
N PHE A 2 -67.05 -25.26 -8.11
CA PHE A 2 -66.12 -24.88 -7.06
C PHE A 2 -66.15 -23.38 -6.70
N LEU A 3 -66.04 -23.10 -5.40
CA LEU A 3 -65.68 -21.80 -4.84
C LEU A 3 -64.27 -21.42 -5.27
N ASN A 4 -64.08 -20.16 -5.67
CA ASN A 4 -62.82 -19.61 -6.13
C ASN A 4 -62.01 -19.07 -4.94
N THR A 5 -60.87 -19.68 -4.70
CA THR A 5 -59.87 -19.34 -3.67
C THR A 5 -59.01 -18.17 -4.16
N ILE A 6 -58.97 -17.05 -3.43
CA ILE A 6 -57.89 -16.05 -3.54
C ILE A 6 -56.97 -16.29 -2.34
N LEU A 7 -55.87 -17.01 -2.58
CA LEU A 7 -54.77 -17.20 -1.63
C LEU A 7 -53.67 -16.19 -2.01
N LEU A 8 -53.48 -15.16 -1.18
CA LEU A 8 -52.32 -14.27 -1.27
C LEU A 8 -51.04 -15.12 -1.12
N HIS A 9 -50.23 -15.19 -2.18
CA HIS A 9 -48.86 -15.69 -2.09
C HIS A 9 -47.98 -14.61 -1.45
N LEU A 10 -47.51 -14.90 -0.24
CA LEU A 10 -46.31 -14.32 0.37
C LEU A 10 -45.11 -14.65 -0.52
N ILE A 11 -44.78 -13.77 -1.46
CA ILE A 11 -43.47 -13.78 -2.10
C ILE A 11 -42.55 -13.05 -1.13
N GLY A 12 -41.97 -13.82 -0.20
CA GLY A 12 -40.81 -13.37 0.55
C GLY A 12 -39.75 -12.94 -0.44
N TRP A 13 -39.41 -11.66 -0.44
CA TRP A 13 -38.23 -11.17 -1.13
C TRP A 13 -37.02 -11.87 -0.49
N GLN A 14 -36.54 -12.90 -1.17
CA GLN A 14 -35.27 -13.52 -0.84
C GLN A 14 -34.21 -12.46 -1.13
N ILE A 15 -33.67 -11.86 -0.07
CA ILE A 15 -32.50 -10.98 -0.16
C ILE A 15 -31.38 -11.86 -0.71
N THR A 16 -31.16 -11.84 -2.02
CA THR A 16 -29.99 -12.47 -2.63
C THR A 16 -28.76 -11.71 -2.14
N MET A 17 -28.01 -12.30 -1.20
CA MET A 17 -26.71 -11.80 -0.79
C MET A 17 -25.77 -11.88 -2.00
N ALA A 18 -25.00 -10.82 -2.27
CA ALA A 18 -24.02 -10.82 -3.36
C ALA A 18 -22.83 -11.76 -3.09
N ILE A 19 -22.53 -12.03 -1.81
CA ILE A 19 -21.45 -12.91 -1.36
C ILE A 19 -21.93 -13.74 -0.16
N GLU A 20 -21.96 -15.07 -0.27
CA GLU A 20 -22.18 -15.98 0.87
C GLU A 20 -20.83 -16.61 1.28
N GLN A 21 -20.42 -16.42 2.54
CA GLN A 21 -19.19 -17.01 3.06
C GLN A 21 -19.49 -18.31 3.81
N GLY A 22 -18.63 -19.32 3.63
CA GLY A 22 -18.72 -20.59 4.36
C GLY A 22 -17.34 -21.05 4.81
N ILE A 23 -17.28 -21.64 6.01
CA ILE A 23 -16.10 -22.35 6.51
C ILE A 23 -16.45 -23.83 6.60
N TRP A 24 -15.54 -24.70 6.15
CA TRP A 24 -15.65 -26.15 6.31
C TRP A 24 -14.52 -26.67 7.18
N LYS A 25 -14.87 -27.49 8.17
CA LYS A 25 -13.91 -28.34 8.88
C LYS A 25 -13.59 -29.54 8.00
N LEU A 26 -12.32 -29.66 7.61
CA LEU A 26 -11.86 -30.78 6.79
C LEU A 26 -11.86 -32.08 7.59
N ALA A 27 -12.13 -33.19 6.90
CA ALA A 27 -12.11 -34.52 7.47
C ALA A 27 -10.70 -34.89 7.94
N SER A 28 -10.55 -35.26 9.22
CA SER A 28 -9.25 -35.63 9.79
C SER A 28 -8.92 -37.12 9.62
N THR A 29 -9.86 -37.93 9.12
CA THR A 29 -9.71 -39.37 8.92
C THR A 29 -10.20 -39.79 7.53
N PRO A 30 -9.57 -40.79 6.89
CA PRO A 30 -10.04 -41.33 5.61
C PRO A 30 -11.48 -41.83 5.71
N GLY A 31 -12.35 -41.34 4.83
CA GLY A 31 -13.77 -41.70 4.77
C GLY A 31 -14.72 -40.80 5.59
N ALA A 32 -14.22 -39.88 6.40
CA ALA A 32 -15.07 -38.84 6.99
C ALA A 32 -15.41 -37.74 5.97
N LEU A 33 -16.58 -37.13 6.11
CA LEU A 33 -17.03 -36.04 5.24
C LEU A 33 -16.64 -34.67 5.83
N PRO A 34 -16.27 -33.68 4.99
CA PRO A 34 -16.12 -32.30 5.43
C PRO A 34 -17.41 -31.75 6.04
N GLN A 35 -17.31 -30.98 7.11
CA GLN A 35 -18.45 -30.42 7.82
C GLN A 35 -18.50 -28.89 7.65
N LYS A 36 -19.57 -28.36 7.04
CA LYS A 36 -19.80 -26.90 7.00
C LYS A 36 -20.05 -26.42 8.43
N LEU A 37 -19.28 -25.44 8.89
CA LEU A 37 -19.48 -24.82 10.19
C LEU A 37 -20.79 -24.04 10.21
N ARG A 38 -21.41 -23.97 11.38
CA ARG A 38 -22.66 -23.22 11.56
C ARG A 38 -22.32 -21.74 11.69
N PRO A 39 -23.01 -20.86 10.94
CA PRO A 39 -22.96 -19.43 11.21
C PRO A 39 -23.34 -19.19 12.67
N ALA A 40 -22.48 -18.52 13.40
CA ALA A 40 -22.82 -17.91 14.67
C ALA A 40 -23.25 -16.48 14.36
N GLY A 41 -24.32 -16.00 14.97
CA GLY A 41 -24.59 -14.56 14.95
C GLY A 41 -23.35 -13.84 15.49
N LEU A 42 -22.83 -12.85 14.76
CA LEU A 42 -21.96 -11.83 15.34
C LEU A 42 -22.83 -11.04 16.32
N ALA A 43 -23.04 -11.61 17.50
CA ALA A 43 -23.96 -11.06 18.49
C ALA A 43 -23.43 -9.78 19.15
N ASP A 44 -22.20 -9.36 18.83
CA ASP A 44 -21.59 -8.17 19.41
C ASP A 44 -20.57 -7.54 18.45
N GLU A 45 -20.98 -6.49 17.73
CA GLU A 45 -20.09 -5.66 16.92
C GLU A 45 -19.01 -4.98 17.78
N SER A 46 -19.27 -4.80 19.09
CA SER A 46 -18.25 -4.36 20.06
C SER A 46 -17.17 -5.42 20.23
N LEU A 47 -17.51 -6.72 20.21
CA LEU A 47 -16.51 -7.79 20.25
C LEU A 47 -15.62 -7.74 19.01
N LEU A 48 -16.19 -7.48 17.83
CA LEU A 48 -15.41 -7.32 16.59
C LEU A 48 -14.46 -6.12 16.68
N GLU A 49 -14.95 -4.97 17.17
CA GLU A 49 -14.12 -3.79 17.42
C GLU A 49 -12.96 -4.11 18.37
N GLU A 50 -13.24 -4.83 19.47
CA GLU A 50 -12.21 -5.26 20.43
C GLU A 50 -11.19 -6.21 19.78
N GLN A 51 -11.61 -7.15 18.94
CA GLN A 51 -10.68 -8.03 18.23
C GLN A 51 -9.79 -7.24 17.25
N ILE A 52 -10.37 -6.30 16.50
CA ILE A 52 -9.61 -5.42 15.58
C ILE A 52 -8.63 -4.52 16.35
N MET A 53 -9.01 -4.07 17.54
CA MET A 53 -8.14 -3.30 18.44
C MET A 53 -6.92 -4.09 18.91
N GLN A 54 -7.09 -5.40 19.14
CA GLN A 54 -5.98 -6.29 19.48
C GLN A 54 -5.09 -6.53 18.27
N ASP A 55 -5.69 -6.79 17.10
CA ASP A 55 -4.96 -6.99 15.86
C ASP A 55 -5.71 -6.45 14.64
N VAL A 56 -5.25 -5.30 14.14
CA VAL A 56 -5.80 -4.66 12.94
C VAL A 56 -5.56 -5.48 11.67
N SER A 57 -4.67 -6.49 11.72
CA SER A 57 -4.44 -7.43 10.61
C SER A 57 -5.69 -8.23 10.23
N ILE A 58 -6.67 -8.31 11.13
CA ILE A 58 -8.02 -8.81 10.85
C ILE A 58 -8.66 -8.03 9.70
N LEU A 59 -8.45 -6.71 9.64
CA LEU A 59 -8.88 -5.88 8.51
C LEU A 59 -7.81 -5.87 7.41
N ASN A 60 -6.61 -5.43 7.74
CA ASN A 60 -5.51 -5.35 6.80
C ASN A 60 -4.16 -5.39 7.54
N ARG A 61 -3.25 -6.25 7.06
CA ARG A 61 -1.90 -6.40 7.62
C ARG A 61 -1.06 -5.14 7.48
N ASP A 62 -1.34 -4.31 6.49
CA ASP A 62 -0.55 -3.12 6.16
C ASP A 62 -1.08 -1.85 6.83
N TRP A 63 -1.97 -1.98 7.82
CA TRP A 63 -2.48 -0.85 8.58
C TRP A 63 -1.87 -0.76 9.98
N LEU A 64 -1.67 0.47 10.44
CA LEU A 64 -1.39 0.84 11.80
C LEU A 64 -2.62 1.54 12.38
N LEU A 65 -3.19 0.99 13.45
CA LEU A 65 -4.28 1.66 14.15
C LEU A 65 -3.75 2.85 14.94
N ILE A 66 -4.32 4.04 14.71
CA ILE A 66 -3.91 5.30 15.34
C ILE A 66 -4.99 5.93 16.21
N GLY A 67 -6.23 5.45 16.14
CA GLY A 67 -7.33 6.01 16.91
C GLY A 67 -8.49 5.06 17.08
N ARG A 68 -9.21 5.22 18.18
CA ARG A 68 -10.48 4.56 18.48
C ARG A 68 -11.43 5.54 19.12
N GLN A 69 -12.69 5.54 18.67
CA GLN A 69 -13.73 6.48 19.12
C GLN A 69 -13.21 7.93 19.04
N VAL A 70 -12.65 8.28 17.88
CA VAL A 70 -12.01 9.58 17.64
C VAL A 70 -13.08 10.65 17.48
N ARG A 71 -13.08 11.64 18.35
CA ARG A 71 -14.05 12.74 18.33
C ARG A 71 -13.73 13.74 17.22
N THR A 72 -14.68 13.93 16.31
CA THR A 72 -14.58 14.91 15.21
C THR A 72 -14.88 16.33 15.70
N GLY A 73 -14.56 17.34 14.88
CA GLY A 73 -14.86 18.75 15.16
C GLY A 73 -16.35 19.09 15.26
N PHE A 74 -17.24 18.15 14.87
CA PHE A 74 -18.69 18.28 14.94
C PHE A 74 -19.33 17.29 15.94
N ASP A 75 -18.56 16.87 16.94
CA ASP A 75 -19.03 16.08 18.10
C ASP A 75 -19.54 14.66 17.76
N LYS A 76 -19.07 14.09 16.65
CA LYS A 76 -19.29 12.68 16.29
C LYS A 76 -18.06 11.85 16.58
N LEU A 77 -18.20 10.53 16.60
CA LEU A 77 -17.12 9.60 16.92
C LEU A 77 -16.88 8.68 15.72
N ILE A 78 -15.66 8.73 15.19
CA ILE A 78 -15.16 7.72 14.25
C ILE A 78 -14.83 6.47 15.06
N ASP A 79 -15.35 5.31 14.63
CA ASP A 79 -15.10 4.06 15.35
C ASP A 79 -13.61 3.74 15.46
N LEU A 80 -12.92 3.63 14.32
CA LEU A 80 -11.49 3.34 14.25
C LEU A 80 -10.83 4.20 13.18
N LEU A 81 -9.60 4.63 13.45
CA LEU A 81 -8.76 5.38 12.53
C LEU A 81 -7.41 4.70 12.40
N ALA A 82 -6.95 4.48 11.18
CA ALA A 82 -5.67 3.86 10.89
C ALA A 82 -4.86 4.67 9.87
N VAL A 83 -3.58 4.33 9.73
CA VAL A 83 -2.70 4.81 8.66
C VAL A 83 -1.99 3.64 7.98
N ASP A 84 -1.68 3.78 6.70
CA ASP A 84 -0.78 2.87 5.99
C ASP A 84 0.65 3.42 5.92
N ALA A 85 1.56 2.64 5.33
CA ALA A 85 2.97 3.03 5.17
C ALA A 85 3.19 4.26 4.27
N ASN A 86 2.21 4.65 3.45
CA ASN A 86 2.26 5.84 2.59
C ASN A 86 1.70 7.09 3.30
N GLY A 87 1.22 6.96 4.54
CA GLY A 87 0.56 8.04 5.27
C GLY A 87 -0.90 8.24 4.87
N THR A 88 -1.50 7.32 4.10
CA THR A 88 -2.93 7.34 3.79
C THR A 88 -3.73 7.12 5.08
N VAL A 89 -4.70 7.98 5.36
CA VAL A 89 -5.57 7.81 6.53
C VAL A 89 -6.76 6.92 6.19
N ILE A 90 -6.99 5.87 6.97
CA ILE A 90 -8.11 4.94 6.79
C ILE A 90 -9.15 5.19 7.88
N VAL A 91 -10.32 5.64 7.46
CA VAL A 91 -11.51 5.81 8.29
C VAL A 91 -12.29 4.50 8.28
N ILE A 92 -12.42 3.86 9.43
CA ILE A 92 -13.06 2.56 9.55
C ILE A 92 -14.32 2.74 10.39
N GLU A 93 -15.48 2.54 9.77
CA GLU A 93 -16.77 2.61 10.46
C GLU A 93 -17.35 1.20 10.56
N LEU A 94 -17.64 0.77 11.78
CA LEU A 94 -18.34 -0.47 12.02
C LEU A 94 -19.83 -0.17 12.00
N LYS A 95 -20.58 -0.96 11.24
CA LYS A 95 -22.03 -0.94 11.32
C LYS A 95 -22.42 -1.33 12.75
N ARG A 96 -23.11 -0.44 13.46
CA ARG A 96 -23.74 -0.68 14.78
C ARG A 96 -25.17 -0.21 14.76
N ASP A 97 -26.14 -1.12 14.85
CA ASP A 97 -27.58 -0.81 14.89
C ASP A 97 -28.11 0.14 13.78
N LYS A 98 -27.32 0.35 12.72
CA LYS A 98 -27.56 1.32 11.64
C LYS A 98 -27.88 0.62 10.34
N THR A 99 -28.66 1.25 9.46
CA THR A 99 -28.78 0.73 8.10
C THR A 99 -27.44 0.90 7.38
N PRO A 100 -27.08 0.00 6.45
CA PRO A 100 -25.79 0.13 5.77
C PRO A 100 -25.65 1.45 4.98
N ARG A 101 -26.77 2.07 4.59
CA ARG A 101 -26.79 3.43 4.01
C ARG A 101 -26.36 4.51 5.00
N ASP A 102 -26.80 4.44 6.25
CA ASP A 102 -26.43 5.41 7.29
C ASP A 102 -24.94 5.33 7.61
N VAL A 103 -24.38 4.12 7.58
CA VAL A 103 -22.95 3.86 7.77
C VAL A 103 -22.12 4.49 6.66
N VAL A 104 -22.54 4.32 5.40
CA VAL A 104 -21.88 4.99 4.26
C VAL A 104 -21.95 6.52 4.39
N ALA A 105 -23.11 7.08 4.77
CA ALA A 105 -23.27 8.51 4.96
C ALA A 105 -22.35 9.05 6.07
N GLN A 106 -22.21 8.32 7.18
CA GLN A 106 -21.31 8.70 8.28
C GLN A 106 -19.85 8.60 7.87
N ALA A 107 -19.44 7.56 7.14
CA ALA A 107 -18.08 7.46 6.64
C ALA A 107 -17.72 8.68 5.78
N ILE A 108 -18.64 9.17 4.94
CA ILE A 108 -18.46 10.39 4.14
C ILE A 108 -18.38 11.64 5.03
N ASP A 109 -19.25 11.76 6.03
CA ASP A 109 -19.23 12.88 6.99
C ASP A 109 -17.87 12.93 7.71
N TYR A 110 -17.36 11.80 8.16
CA TYR A 110 -16.04 11.68 8.78
C TYR A 110 -14.90 11.99 7.83
N ALA A 111 -14.97 11.55 6.57
CA ALA A 111 -14.01 11.89 5.54
C ALA A 111 -13.86 13.42 5.39
N SER A 112 -14.97 14.15 5.47
CA SER A 112 -14.99 15.61 5.35
C SER A 112 -14.24 16.33 6.49
N TRP A 113 -14.15 15.71 7.68
CA TRP A 113 -13.31 16.20 8.77
C TRP A 113 -11.88 15.72 8.63
N VAL A 114 -11.67 14.44 8.34
CA VAL A 114 -10.34 13.83 8.23
C VAL A 114 -9.49 14.55 7.20
N VAL A 115 -10.04 14.93 6.04
CA VAL A 115 -9.30 15.67 5.00
C VAL A 115 -8.77 17.04 5.46
N THR A 116 -9.28 17.58 6.57
CA THR A 116 -8.83 18.86 7.12
C THR A 116 -7.72 18.72 8.17
N LEU A 117 -7.42 17.48 8.60
CA LEU A 117 -6.42 17.23 9.63
C LEU A 117 -5.01 17.45 9.10
N ALA A 118 -4.25 18.29 9.79
CA ALA A 118 -2.82 18.41 9.61
C ALA A 118 -2.07 17.30 10.37
N ASP A 119 -0.82 17.05 10.01
CA ASP A 119 0.03 15.99 10.57
C ASP A 119 0.09 16.01 12.10
N TYR A 120 0.26 17.19 12.71
CA TYR A 120 0.31 17.32 14.16
C TYR A 120 -0.99 16.89 14.85
N GLN A 121 -2.15 17.06 14.19
CA GLN A 121 -3.44 16.63 14.75
C GLN A 121 -3.56 15.10 14.72
N LEU A 122 -3.00 14.42 13.72
CA LEU A 122 -2.94 12.96 13.68
C LEU A 122 -1.99 12.41 14.75
N ILE A 123 -0.88 13.11 14.99
CA ILE A 123 0.04 12.81 16.10
C ILE A 123 -0.68 12.96 17.45
N ASP A 124 -1.44 14.04 17.65
CA ASP A 124 -2.22 14.26 18.87
C ASP A 124 -3.31 13.19 19.07
N ILE A 125 -3.99 12.79 17.99
CA ILE A 125 -4.97 11.68 18.00
C ILE A 125 -4.29 10.39 18.45
N TYR A 126 -3.13 10.07 17.87
CA TYR A 126 -2.36 8.89 18.25
C TYR A 126 -1.92 8.96 19.71
N GLN A 127 -1.40 10.09 20.16
CA GLN A 127 -0.92 10.22 21.54
C GLN A 127 -2.05 9.94 22.54
N GLN A 128 -3.22 10.54 22.33
CA GLN A 128 -4.41 10.29 23.17
C GLN A 128 -4.84 8.81 23.10
N PHE A 129 -4.77 8.21 21.92
CA PHE A 129 -5.06 6.78 21.72
C PHE A 129 -4.06 5.89 22.47
N ALA A 130 -2.77 6.17 22.36
CA ALA A 130 -1.69 5.43 23.00
C ALA A 130 -1.79 5.48 24.53
N GLU A 131 -2.05 6.67 25.08
CA GLU A 131 -2.28 6.87 26.51
C GLU A 131 -3.53 6.15 27.01
N ARG A 132 -4.67 6.33 26.34
CA ARG A 132 -5.96 5.77 26.75
C ARG A 132 -5.98 4.25 26.71
N PHE A 133 -5.39 3.65 25.68
CA PHE A 133 -5.43 2.20 25.44
C PHE A 133 -4.10 1.50 25.77
N ARG A 134 -3.14 2.20 26.41
CA ARG A 134 -1.85 1.67 26.86
C ARG A 134 -1.10 0.92 25.76
N ARG A 135 -0.93 1.58 24.61
CA ARG A 135 -0.17 1.02 23.48
C ARG A 135 1.31 0.90 23.84
N SER A 136 2.00 -0.02 23.17
CA SER A 136 3.42 -0.32 23.40
C SER A 136 4.34 0.85 23.06
N HIS A 137 3.96 1.66 22.09
CA HIS A 137 4.69 2.85 21.64
C HIS A 137 3.91 4.09 22.08
N VAL A 138 4.65 5.10 22.56
CA VAL A 138 4.04 6.32 23.12
C VAL A 138 3.78 7.33 22.02
N THR A 139 4.65 7.37 21.00
CA THR A 139 4.55 8.31 19.88
C THR A 139 4.12 7.64 18.58
N LEU A 140 3.49 8.40 17.69
CA LEU A 140 3.09 7.90 16.37
C LEU A 140 4.31 7.46 15.56
N GLY A 141 5.41 8.22 15.65
CA GLY A 141 6.66 7.90 14.97
C GLY A 141 7.22 6.53 15.35
N GLU A 142 7.33 6.24 16.65
CA GLU A 142 7.80 4.93 17.14
C GLU A 142 6.90 3.78 16.68
N ALA A 143 5.57 3.95 16.76
CA ALA A 143 4.64 2.92 16.30
C ALA A 143 4.67 2.72 14.79
N PHE A 144 4.85 3.82 14.03
CA PHE A 144 4.96 3.79 12.58
C PHE A 144 6.23 3.06 12.15
N GLU A 145 7.37 3.38 12.76
CA GLU A 145 8.64 2.71 12.50
C GLU A 145 8.61 1.24 12.92
N ALA A 146 8.04 0.92 14.09
CA ALA A 146 7.89 -0.47 14.52
C ALA A 146 6.97 -1.29 13.60
N LYS A 147 5.94 -0.65 13.01
CA LYS A 147 4.99 -1.32 12.11
C LYS A 147 5.55 -1.50 10.69
N PHE A 148 6.18 -0.47 10.15
CA PHE A 148 6.51 -0.37 8.73
C PHE A 148 8.02 -0.46 8.44
N GLY A 149 8.87 -0.37 9.46
CA GLY A 149 10.33 -0.38 9.32
C GLY A 149 10.89 0.91 8.72
N ILE A 150 10.12 1.99 8.70
CA ILE A 150 10.51 3.30 8.16
C ILE A 150 10.14 4.42 9.13
N ALA A 151 10.98 5.45 9.22
CA ALA A 151 10.72 6.61 10.06
C ALA A 151 9.56 7.47 9.50
N LEU A 152 8.73 8.00 10.39
CA LEU A 152 7.58 8.84 10.03
C LEU A 152 7.97 10.20 9.43
N ASP A 153 9.13 10.76 9.82
CA ASP A 153 9.62 12.09 9.38
C ASP A 153 9.68 12.26 7.86
N GLY A 154 9.68 11.15 7.15
CA GLY A 154 9.73 11.09 5.71
C GLY A 154 8.42 10.86 4.97
N VAL A 155 7.33 10.69 5.71
CA VAL A 155 6.02 10.34 5.20
C VAL A 155 5.09 11.53 5.40
N THR A 156 4.55 12.06 4.30
CA THR A 156 3.50 13.07 4.37
C THR A 156 2.20 12.38 4.74
N LEU A 157 1.64 12.74 5.90
CA LEU A 157 0.38 12.18 6.35
C LEU A 157 -0.79 12.83 5.62
N ASN A 158 -1.85 12.05 5.41
CA ASN A 158 -3.17 12.55 5.01
C ASN A 158 -3.25 13.26 3.64
N GLU A 159 -2.30 13.01 2.73
CA GLU A 159 -2.47 13.43 1.31
C GLU A 159 -3.65 12.72 0.64
N SER A 160 -4.01 11.55 1.16
CA SER A 160 -5.18 10.79 0.74
C SER A 160 -5.80 10.05 1.92
N HIS A 161 -7.08 9.68 1.77
CA HIS A 161 -7.80 8.90 2.75
C HIS A 161 -8.66 7.82 2.08
N GLN A 162 -8.91 6.75 2.83
CA GLN A 162 -9.78 5.66 2.45
C GLN A 162 -10.90 5.50 3.48
N LEU A 163 -12.07 5.09 3.03
CA LEU A 163 -13.24 4.82 3.85
C LEU A 163 -13.55 3.34 3.79
N VAL A 164 -13.67 2.71 4.96
CA VAL A 164 -13.88 1.27 5.06
C VAL A 164 -15.09 1.03 5.93
N VAL A 165 -16.14 0.50 5.31
CA VAL A 165 -17.36 0.10 5.99
C VAL A 165 -17.24 -1.37 6.40
N VAL A 166 -17.27 -1.65 7.69
CA VAL A 166 -17.20 -3.00 8.23
C VAL A 166 -18.61 -3.45 8.61
N ALA A 167 -19.12 -4.51 7.97
CA ALA A 167 -20.49 -4.97 8.16
C ALA A 167 -20.61 -6.50 8.03
N THR A 168 -21.69 -7.08 8.55
CA THR A 168 -22.05 -8.48 8.26
C THR A 168 -22.63 -8.63 6.86
N GLN A 169 -23.41 -7.63 6.44
CA GLN A 169 -24.04 -7.56 5.13
C GLN A 169 -24.35 -6.10 4.74
N LEU A 170 -24.38 -5.86 3.43
CA LEU A 170 -24.86 -4.64 2.81
C LEU A 170 -26.16 -4.95 2.03
N ASP A 171 -27.02 -3.95 1.90
CA ASP A 171 -28.12 -4.04 0.95
C ASP A 171 -27.66 -3.60 -0.45
N ALA A 172 -28.41 -4.00 -1.49
CA ALA A 172 -28.10 -3.65 -2.87
C ALA A 172 -28.04 -2.13 -3.11
N SER A 173 -28.72 -1.34 -2.27
CA SER A 173 -28.65 0.11 -2.35
C SER A 173 -27.29 0.65 -1.89
N SER A 174 -26.73 0.11 -0.82
CA SER A 174 -25.45 0.52 -0.25
C SER A 174 -24.31 0.10 -1.17
N GLU A 175 -24.36 -1.11 -1.73
CA GLU A 175 -23.41 -1.55 -2.76
C GLU A 175 -23.43 -0.61 -3.97
N ARG A 176 -24.63 -0.28 -4.48
CA ARG A 176 -24.78 0.68 -5.58
C ARG A 176 -24.21 2.06 -5.25
N ILE A 177 -24.40 2.55 -4.02
CA ILE A 177 -23.86 3.84 -3.58
C ILE A 177 -22.33 3.79 -3.52
N ILE A 178 -21.74 2.74 -2.94
CA ILE A 178 -20.28 2.56 -2.87
C ILE A 178 -19.68 2.55 -4.28
N ASN A 179 -20.26 1.76 -5.19
CA ASN A 179 -19.81 1.73 -6.59
C ASN A 179 -19.93 3.11 -7.26
N TYR A 180 -21.08 3.78 -7.11
CA TYR A 180 -21.27 5.12 -7.65
C TYR A 180 -20.25 6.14 -7.10
N LEU A 181 -19.93 6.07 -5.81
CA LEU A 181 -18.97 6.98 -5.18
C LEU A 181 -17.53 6.70 -5.62
N ASN A 182 -17.13 5.44 -5.77
CA ASN A 182 -15.82 5.12 -6.33
C ASN A 182 -15.72 5.59 -7.79
N GLU A 183 -16.71 5.26 -8.62
CA GLU A 183 -16.69 5.58 -10.05
C GLU A 183 -16.81 7.10 -10.29
N HIS A 184 -17.86 7.71 -9.74
CA HIS A 184 -18.24 9.09 -10.05
C HIS A 184 -17.82 10.11 -8.99
N ALA A 185 -17.42 9.70 -7.78
CA ALA A 185 -16.88 10.59 -6.73
C ALA A 185 -15.40 10.36 -6.31
N GLN A 186 -14.69 9.31 -6.80
CA GLN A 186 -13.29 8.95 -6.43
C GLN A 186 -13.08 9.04 -4.93
N LEU A 187 -14.15 8.78 -4.21
CA LEU A 187 -14.05 8.54 -2.81
C LEU A 187 -13.55 7.11 -2.73
N SER A 188 -12.37 6.88 -2.18
CA SER A 188 -11.84 5.54 -1.97
C SER A 188 -12.63 4.88 -0.86
N ILE A 189 -13.84 4.41 -1.17
CA ILE A 189 -14.75 3.77 -0.23
C ILE A 189 -14.88 2.30 -0.55
N ASN A 190 -14.73 1.44 0.44
CA ASN A 190 -14.88 0.00 0.28
C ASN A 190 -15.65 -0.58 1.46
N ALA A 191 -16.10 -1.81 1.31
CA ALA A 191 -16.74 -2.55 2.39
C ALA A 191 -16.06 -3.88 2.64
N MET A 192 -15.99 -4.25 3.92
CA MET A 192 -15.54 -5.55 4.36
C MET A 192 -16.69 -6.28 5.06
N PHE A 193 -16.99 -7.45 4.53
CA PHE A 193 -17.98 -8.37 5.07
C PHE A 193 -17.35 -9.30 6.08
N PHE A 194 -18.02 -9.50 7.22
CA PHE A 194 -17.62 -10.45 8.23
C PHE A 194 -18.71 -11.48 8.51
N SER A 195 -18.27 -12.71 8.75
CA SER A 195 -19.14 -13.80 9.21
C SER A 195 -18.45 -14.56 10.34
N ALA A 196 -19.17 -14.76 11.45
CA ALA A 196 -18.69 -15.60 12.54
C ALA A 196 -19.24 -17.02 12.42
N PHE A 197 -18.43 -17.99 12.84
CA PHE A 197 -18.78 -19.40 12.86
C PHE A 197 -18.37 -20.01 14.19
N GLU A 198 -19.07 -21.05 14.62
CA GLU A 198 -18.75 -21.78 15.85
C GLU A 198 -18.54 -23.27 15.57
N ASP A 199 -17.51 -23.86 16.20
CA ASP A 199 -17.29 -25.31 16.25
C ASP A 199 -16.79 -25.72 17.64
N ASN A 200 -17.55 -26.54 18.36
CA ASN A 200 -17.18 -27.09 19.66
C ASN A 200 -16.69 -26.03 20.67
N GLY A 201 -17.36 -24.87 20.72
CA GLY A 201 -17.01 -23.74 21.59
C GLY A 201 -15.90 -22.82 21.06
N ASN A 202 -15.22 -23.19 19.97
CA ASN A 202 -14.29 -22.29 19.27
C ASN A 202 -15.07 -21.38 18.32
N ARG A 203 -14.65 -20.11 18.24
CA ARG A 203 -15.21 -19.12 17.31
C ARG A 203 -14.22 -18.81 16.22
N TYR A 204 -14.72 -18.72 14.99
CA TYR A 204 -13.96 -18.43 13.78
C TYR A 204 -14.55 -17.19 13.11
N LEU A 205 -13.68 -16.38 12.51
CA LEU A 205 -14.06 -15.19 11.77
C LEU A 205 -13.65 -15.36 10.30
N SER A 206 -14.62 -15.25 9.41
CA SER A 206 -14.38 -15.12 7.96
C SER A 206 -14.54 -13.67 7.56
N ARG A 207 -13.77 -13.23 6.56
CA ARG A 207 -13.87 -11.90 5.97
C ARG A 207 -13.84 -11.94 4.46
N ALA A 208 -14.50 -11.00 3.80
CA ALA A 208 -14.36 -10.75 2.36
C ALA A 208 -14.46 -9.26 2.08
N TRP A 209 -13.72 -8.81 1.09
CA TRP A 209 -13.87 -7.46 0.55
C TRP A 209 -14.98 -7.41 -0.50
N MET A 210 -15.70 -6.30 -0.56
CA MET A 210 -16.65 -6.03 -1.65
C MET A 210 -15.92 -5.79 -2.97
N ILE A 211 -14.87 -4.97 -2.93
CA ILE A 211 -13.93 -4.74 -4.02
C ILE A 211 -12.57 -5.22 -3.50
N ASP A 212 -11.93 -6.16 -4.19
CA ASP A 212 -10.64 -6.66 -3.72
C ASP A 212 -9.63 -5.49 -3.73
N PRO A 213 -8.98 -5.16 -2.59
CA PRO A 213 -8.01 -4.06 -2.54
C PRO A 213 -6.79 -4.28 -3.44
N ASP A 214 -6.53 -5.53 -3.83
CA ASP A 214 -5.47 -5.89 -4.79
C ASP A 214 -5.98 -5.84 -6.25
N GLU A 215 -7.29 -5.68 -6.48
CA GLU A 215 -7.83 -5.48 -7.82
C GLU A 215 -7.41 -4.09 -8.34
N PRO A 216 -6.78 -4.01 -9.53
CA PRO A 216 -6.40 -2.73 -10.09
C PRO A 216 -7.65 -1.86 -10.27
N PRO A 217 -7.63 -0.59 -9.82
CA PRO A 217 -8.79 0.27 -9.91
C PRO A 217 -9.27 0.36 -11.36
N LYS A 218 -10.56 0.08 -11.59
CA LYS A 218 -11.16 0.22 -12.92
C LYS A 218 -10.96 1.67 -13.39
N PRO A 219 -10.49 1.90 -14.62
CA PRO A 219 -10.17 3.23 -15.10
C PRO A 219 -11.46 4.04 -15.24
N VAL A 220 -11.80 4.82 -14.21
CA VAL A 220 -12.85 5.83 -14.32
C VAL A 220 -12.18 7.15 -14.63
N ALA A 221 -12.35 7.56 -15.89
CA ALA A 221 -11.78 8.78 -16.44
C ALA A 221 -12.13 9.97 -15.55
N ARG A 222 -11.13 10.63 -14.98
CA ARG A 222 -11.34 11.84 -14.19
C ARG A 222 -10.22 12.83 -14.25
N LYS A 223 -10.65 14.09 -14.27
CA LYS A 223 -9.88 15.29 -13.99
C LYS A 223 -9.71 15.45 -12.47
N ALA A 224 -8.82 14.67 -11.88
CA ALA A 224 -7.99 15.21 -10.80
C ALA A 224 -6.73 15.74 -11.48
N ASN A 225 -6.08 16.78 -10.97
CA ASN A 225 -4.73 17.16 -11.39
C ASN A 225 -3.71 16.11 -10.89
N LYS A 226 -3.96 14.83 -11.14
CA LYS A 226 -2.97 13.75 -11.14
C LYS A 226 -2.76 13.43 -12.59
N GLU A 227 -1.55 13.58 -13.09
CA GLU A 227 -1.27 13.19 -14.46
C GLU A 227 -1.30 11.66 -14.53
N PRO A 228 -1.83 11.07 -15.62
CA PRO A 228 -1.64 9.65 -15.88
C PRO A 228 -0.15 9.33 -15.75
N TRP A 229 0.19 8.27 -15.01
CA TRP A 229 1.58 7.84 -14.89
C TRP A 229 2.17 7.72 -16.30
N ASN A 230 3.26 8.45 -16.56
CA ASN A 230 3.82 8.61 -17.89
C ASN A 230 4.62 7.37 -18.37
N GLY A 231 4.56 6.26 -17.64
CA GLY A 231 5.30 5.04 -17.93
C GLY A 231 6.76 5.06 -17.48
N GLU A 232 7.21 6.11 -16.78
CA GLU A 232 8.59 6.25 -16.32
C GLU A 232 8.68 6.20 -14.78
N PHE A 233 9.68 5.51 -14.26
CA PHE A 233 9.88 5.28 -12.83
C PHE A 233 10.85 6.28 -12.22
N TYR A 234 10.65 6.57 -10.94
CA TYR A 234 11.65 7.22 -10.11
C TYR A 234 12.40 6.17 -9.30
N ALA A 235 13.72 6.34 -9.14
CA ALA A 235 14.52 5.59 -8.20
C ALA A 235 15.38 6.50 -7.30
N SER A 236 15.35 6.24 -5.99
CA SER A 236 16.25 6.83 -5.01
C SER A 236 17.44 5.89 -4.80
N PHE A 237 18.65 6.32 -5.17
CA PHE A 237 19.85 5.47 -5.09
C PHE A 237 20.46 5.39 -3.68
N GLY A 238 20.07 6.28 -2.77
CA GLY A 238 20.72 6.46 -1.47
C GLY A 238 21.99 7.32 -1.55
N ASP A 239 22.23 8.13 -0.52
CA ASP A 239 23.40 9.02 -0.48
C ASP A 239 24.70 8.28 -0.13
N ASP A 240 24.61 7.08 0.43
CA ASP A 240 25.68 6.24 0.96
C ASP A 240 26.06 5.03 0.08
N ARG A 241 25.42 4.86 -1.09
CA ARG A 241 25.76 3.81 -2.06
C ARG A 241 26.78 4.28 -3.11
N PRO A 242 27.63 3.37 -3.65
CA PRO A 242 28.69 3.73 -4.60
C PRO A 242 28.13 3.99 -6.01
N TRP A 243 27.69 5.23 -6.25
CA TRP A 243 27.12 5.63 -7.53
C TRP A 243 28.04 5.33 -8.72
N GLU A 244 29.35 5.56 -8.58
CA GLU A 244 30.30 5.33 -9.67
C GLU A 244 30.43 3.84 -10.04
N LEU A 245 30.28 2.94 -9.06
CA LEU A 245 30.25 1.50 -9.31
C LEU A 245 28.98 1.11 -10.06
N ALA A 246 27.82 1.63 -9.64
CA ALA A 246 26.53 1.44 -10.29
C ALA A 246 26.48 2.02 -11.71
N ARG A 247 27.07 3.19 -11.92
CA ARG A 247 27.23 3.83 -13.21
C ARG A 247 28.04 2.95 -14.16
N ARG A 248 29.16 2.40 -13.68
CA ARG A 248 30.05 1.53 -14.49
C ARG A 248 29.44 0.17 -14.81
N LEU A 249 28.80 -0.47 -13.83
CA LEU A 249 28.29 -1.84 -13.97
C LEU A 249 26.85 -1.94 -14.47
N GLY A 250 26.08 -0.84 -14.41
CA GLY A 250 24.70 -0.83 -14.88
C GLY A 250 23.73 -1.48 -13.88
N PHE A 251 23.55 -0.87 -12.71
CA PHE A 251 22.52 -1.31 -11.77
C PHE A 251 21.97 -0.17 -10.93
N ILE A 252 20.75 -0.36 -10.41
CA ILE A 252 20.27 0.36 -9.22
C ILE A 252 20.20 -0.64 -8.05
N ALA A 253 20.30 -0.16 -6.83
CA ALA A 253 20.33 -1.02 -5.65
C ALA A 253 19.46 -0.48 -4.51
N GLY A 254 19.06 -1.38 -3.63
CA GLY A 254 18.26 -1.11 -2.45
C GLY A 254 18.32 -2.28 -1.48
N GLY A 255 18.57 -1.98 -0.21
CA GLY A 255 18.84 -2.95 0.84
C GLY A 255 18.93 -2.29 2.21
N GLY A 256 19.21 -3.09 3.23
CA GLY A 256 19.31 -2.64 4.63
C GLY A 256 18.00 -2.74 5.43
N ALA A 257 16.88 -3.03 4.77
CA ALA A 257 15.60 -3.47 5.36
C ALA A 257 14.70 -4.03 4.24
N THR A 258 13.75 -4.92 4.57
CA THR A 258 12.81 -5.54 3.60
C THR A 258 12.01 -4.51 2.79
N TRP A 259 11.75 -3.31 3.34
CA TRP A 259 11.07 -2.21 2.66
C TRP A 259 11.83 -1.68 1.43
N TYR A 260 13.14 -1.43 1.57
CA TYR A 260 13.97 -0.87 0.49
C TYR A 260 14.10 -1.81 -0.70
N SER A 261 14.13 -3.12 -0.43
CA SER A 261 14.28 -4.12 -1.46
C SER A 261 12.95 -4.53 -2.11
N LYS A 262 11.80 -4.39 -1.42
CA LYS A 262 10.47 -4.67 -1.97
C LYS A 262 10.08 -3.74 -3.13
N THR A 263 10.37 -2.44 -3.03
CA THR A 263 9.96 -1.48 -4.08
C THR A 263 10.71 -1.70 -5.41
N LEU A 264 11.91 -2.29 -5.38
CA LEU A 264 12.63 -2.70 -6.60
C LEU A 264 11.84 -3.70 -7.45
N ALA A 265 10.94 -4.49 -6.86
CA ALA A 265 10.11 -5.45 -7.59
C ALA A 265 9.02 -4.79 -8.46
N MET A 266 8.87 -3.45 -8.40
CA MET A 266 7.97 -2.72 -9.30
C MET A 266 8.52 -2.60 -10.73
N LEU A 267 9.82 -2.84 -10.92
CA LEU A 267 10.50 -2.73 -12.20
C LEU A 267 10.47 -4.06 -12.97
N SER A 268 10.18 -3.96 -14.26
CA SER A 268 10.21 -5.02 -15.25
C SER A 268 11.15 -4.64 -16.39
N GLU A 269 11.64 -5.64 -17.13
CA GLU A 269 12.46 -5.39 -18.32
C GLU A 269 11.79 -4.42 -19.30
N GLY A 270 12.58 -3.45 -19.80
CA GLY A 270 12.11 -2.38 -20.66
C GLY A 270 11.58 -1.15 -19.94
N ASP A 271 11.41 -1.19 -18.61
CA ASP A 271 11.00 -0.02 -17.83
C ASP A 271 12.09 1.06 -17.82
N ARG A 272 11.69 2.32 -18.01
CA ARG A 272 12.61 3.47 -17.92
C ARG A 272 12.62 4.03 -16.51
N VAL A 273 13.79 4.19 -15.91
CA VAL A 273 13.97 4.63 -14.52
C VAL A 273 14.92 5.82 -14.40
N TRP A 274 14.48 6.89 -13.73
CA TRP A 274 15.29 8.08 -13.42
C TRP A 274 15.84 7.99 -12.01
N VAL A 275 17.14 8.19 -11.87
CA VAL A 275 17.86 7.95 -10.64
C VAL A 275 18.24 9.26 -9.99
N ASN A 276 17.81 9.42 -8.74
CA ASN A 276 18.11 10.55 -7.88
C ASN A 276 18.90 10.08 -6.65
N ILE A 277 19.93 10.85 -6.30
CA ILE A 277 20.67 10.67 -5.06
C ILE A 277 20.12 11.69 -4.04
N PRO A 278 19.58 11.24 -2.89
CA PRO A 278 19.08 12.14 -1.85
C PRO A 278 20.08 13.25 -1.50
N LYS A 279 19.56 14.47 -1.29
CA LYS A 279 20.33 15.69 -0.99
C LYS A 279 21.35 16.12 -2.06
N THR A 280 21.42 15.41 -3.19
CA THR A 280 22.40 15.65 -4.26
C THR A 280 21.72 16.02 -5.57
N GLY A 281 20.79 15.19 -6.06
CA GLY A 281 20.04 15.44 -7.29
C GLY A 281 20.00 14.23 -8.23
N TYR A 282 19.43 14.44 -9.41
CA TYR A 282 19.31 13.44 -10.47
C TYR A 282 20.65 13.19 -11.15
N VAL A 283 21.00 11.92 -11.30
CA VAL A 283 22.32 11.48 -11.79
C VAL A 283 22.27 10.62 -13.04
N GLY A 284 21.09 10.10 -13.41
CA GLY A 284 20.95 9.37 -14.66
C GLY A 284 19.56 8.85 -14.94
N VAL A 285 19.43 8.25 -16.12
CA VAL A 285 18.26 7.50 -16.56
C VAL A 285 18.70 6.24 -17.28
N GLY A 286 18.06 5.12 -16.95
CA GLY A 286 18.36 3.80 -17.52
C GLY A 286 17.11 3.06 -17.93
N GLU A 287 17.30 2.00 -18.71
CA GLU A 287 16.30 1.00 -19.05
C GLU A 287 16.61 -0.28 -18.29
N VAL A 288 15.61 -0.87 -17.64
CA VAL A 288 15.76 -2.12 -16.90
C VAL A 288 15.99 -3.28 -17.86
N VAL A 289 17.01 -4.10 -17.60
CA VAL A 289 17.43 -5.21 -18.49
C VAL A 289 17.40 -6.58 -17.82
N GLY A 290 16.84 -6.66 -16.62
CA GLY A 290 16.66 -7.92 -15.92
C GLY A 290 15.90 -7.73 -14.61
N GLU A 291 15.46 -8.84 -14.04
CA GLU A 291 14.69 -8.83 -12.79
C GLU A 291 15.55 -8.47 -11.57
N ARG A 292 14.88 -7.98 -10.53
CA ARG A 292 15.46 -7.79 -9.20
C ARG A 292 16.12 -9.08 -8.72
N SER A 293 17.39 -8.98 -8.33
CA SER A 293 18.19 -10.11 -7.86
C SER A 293 18.96 -9.75 -6.58
N ARG A 294 19.33 -10.74 -5.77
CA ARG A 294 20.26 -10.51 -4.65
C ARG A 294 21.62 -10.11 -5.19
N ALA A 295 22.28 -9.16 -4.54
CA ALA A 295 23.60 -8.68 -4.95
C ALA A 295 24.67 -9.77 -4.94
N THR A 296 24.50 -10.80 -4.09
CA THR A 296 25.36 -11.98 -3.98
C THR A 296 25.10 -13.05 -5.05
N GLU A 297 24.03 -12.92 -5.83
CA GLU A 297 23.59 -13.93 -6.81
C GLU A 297 23.72 -13.41 -8.25
N TYR A 298 23.46 -12.12 -8.46
CA TYR A 298 23.54 -11.53 -9.79
C TYR A 298 25.00 -11.47 -10.28
N GLN A 299 25.22 -11.93 -11.51
CA GLN A 299 26.55 -11.98 -12.12
C GLN A 299 26.68 -10.95 -13.24
N PHE A 300 27.68 -10.09 -13.11
CA PHE A 300 28.09 -9.14 -14.14
C PHE A 300 29.14 -9.79 -15.03
N GLU A 301 29.01 -9.59 -16.33
CA GLU A 301 30.06 -9.95 -17.29
C GLU A 301 31.25 -9.01 -17.12
N THR A 302 32.43 -9.57 -16.80
CA THR A 302 33.69 -8.82 -16.69
C THR A 302 34.73 -9.38 -17.65
N GLU A 303 35.81 -8.64 -17.91
CA GLU A 303 36.94 -9.13 -18.72
C GLU A 303 37.54 -10.44 -18.19
N SER A 304 37.39 -10.69 -16.88
CA SER A 304 37.84 -11.91 -16.19
C SER A 304 36.78 -13.01 -16.07
N GLY A 305 35.64 -12.86 -16.75
CA GLY A 305 34.47 -13.73 -16.66
C GLY A 305 33.39 -13.23 -15.69
N PRO A 306 32.30 -14.00 -15.52
CA PRO A 306 31.18 -13.63 -14.65
C PRO A 306 31.60 -13.44 -13.18
N LYS A 307 31.18 -12.32 -12.58
CA LYS A 307 31.48 -11.98 -11.17
C LYS A 307 30.29 -11.32 -10.47
N THR A 308 30.13 -11.58 -9.18
CA THR A 308 29.09 -10.93 -8.35
C THR A 308 29.54 -9.56 -7.84
N LEU A 309 28.63 -8.76 -7.27
CA LEU A 309 29.06 -7.50 -6.63
C LEU A 309 30.04 -7.74 -5.48
N SER A 310 29.89 -8.84 -4.72
CA SER A 310 30.79 -9.21 -3.63
C SER A 310 32.21 -9.54 -4.09
N ASP A 311 32.37 -9.97 -5.35
CA ASP A 311 33.68 -10.24 -5.97
C ASP A 311 34.34 -8.97 -6.54
N ILE A 312 33.55 -7.94 -6.82
CA ILE A 312 33.99 -6.72 -7.53
C ILE A 312 34.20 -5.55 -6.58
N ALA A 313 33.30 -5.35 -5.62
CA ALA A 313 33.35 -4.24 -4.67
C ALA A 313 34.28 -4.56 -3.49
N LEU A 314 34.90 -3.54 -2.90
CA LEU A 314 35.61 -3.68 -1.64
C LEU A 314 34.69 -3.28 -0.47
N PRO A 315 34.90 -3.81 0.74
CA PRO A 315 34.10 -3.45 1.91
C PRO A 315 34.05 -1.95 2.23
N ASP A 316 35.16 -1.25 2.00
CA ASP A 316 35.25 0.20 2.23
C ASP A 316 34.46 1.01 1.18
N ASP A 317 34.32 0.47 -0.04
CA ASP A 317 33.62 1.12 -1.14
C ASP A 317 32.11 0.84 -1.14
N TYR A 318 31.69 -0.32 -0.62
CA TYR A 318 30.29 -0.70 -0.55
C TYR A 318 29.94 -1.46 0.75
N PRO A 319 29.89 -0.77 1.90
CA PRO A 319 29.68 -1.40 3.21
C PRO A 319 28.39 -2.21 3.32
N HIS A 320 27.34 -1.83 2.59
CA HIS A 320 26.04 -2.51 2.61
C HIS A 320 26.09 -3.97 2.12
N LEU A 321 27.05 -4.32 1.27
CA LEU A 321 27.25 -5.71 0.82
C LEU A 321 27.79 -6.63 1.92
N TYR A 322 28.44 -6.06 2.94
CA TYR A 322 29.21 -6.81 3.95
C TYR A 322 28.67 -6.63 5.37
N ARG A 323 27.54 -5.93 5.53
CA ARG A 323 26.90 -5.78 6.85
C ARG A 323 26.35 -7.13 7.28
N GLU A 324 26.81 -7.67 8.41
CA GLU A 324 26.27 -8.92 8.94
C GLU A 324 24.79 -8.73 9.31
N PRO A 325 23.89 -9.62 8.86
CA PRO A 325 22.52 -9.60 9.30
C PRO A 325 22.50 -9.90 10.80
N ASN A 326 21.89 -9.02 11.61
CA ASN A 326 21.67 -9.25 13.04
C ASN A 326 20.65 -10.38 13.30
N GLY A 327 20.85 -11.56 12.72
CA GLY A 327 20.00 -12.75 12.90
C GLY A 327 18.71 -12.79 12.06
N GLU A 328 18.41 -11.77 11.26
CA GLU A 328 17.25 -11.73 10.36
C GLU A 328 17.70 -11.80 8.88
N GLU A 329 17.26 -12.84 8.15
CA GLU A 329 17.61 -13.11 6.74
C GLU A 329 17.18 -12.01 5.74
N ASP A 330 16.45 -10.99 6.22
CA ASP A 330 15.70 -10.01 5.43
C ASP A 330 16.45 -8.67 5.16
N ASN A 331 17.70 -8.55 5.62
CA ASN A 331 18.53 -7.34 5.46
C ASN A 331 19.48 -7.35 4.25
N ALA A 332 19.31 -8.29 3.31
CA ALA A 332 20.19 -8.41 2.15
C ALA A 332 20.11 -7.20 1.19
N GLU A 333 21.22 -6.91 0.52
CA GLU A 333 21.26 -5.92 -0.57
C GLU A 333 20.73 -6.56 -1.86
N TYR A 334 19.79 -5.87 -2.51
CA TYR A 334 19.24 -6.26 -3.80
C TYR A 334 19.61 -5.24 -4.86
N LEU A 335 19.65 -5.69 -6.11
CA LEU A 335 19.87 -4.83 -7.26
C LEU A 335 18.90 -5.15 -8.38
N VAL A 336 18.72 -4.18 -9.27
CA VAL A 336 18.05 -4.34 -10.57
C VAL A 336 19.05 -3.91 -11.64
N PRO A 337 19.39 -4.77 -12.60
CA PRO A 337 20.32 -4.40 -13.66
C PRO A 337 19.66 -3.44 -14.64
N VAL A 338 20.40 -2.41 -15.02
CA VAL A 338 19.94 -1.35 -15.92
C VAL A 338 20.99 -1.05 -16.98
N ARG A 339 20.53 -0.83 -18.20
CA ARG A 339 21.32 -0.23 -19.27
C ARG A 339 21.14 1.28 -19.23
N TRP A 340 22.19 2.00 -18.89
CA TRP A 340 22.15 3.46 -18.83
C TRP A 340 21.90 4.08 -20.21
N LEU A 341 20.93 4.98 -20.27
CA LEU A 341 20.69 5.84 -21.44
C LEU A 341 21.46 7.15 -21.31
N TYR A 342 21.58 7.65 -20.07
CA TYR A 342 22.37 8.82 -19.74
C TYR A 342 22.78 8.77 -18.27
N THR A 343 24.01 9.18 -17.96
CA THR A 343 24.49 9.33 -16.58
C THR A 343 25.48 10.49 -16.48
N VAL A 344 25.59 11.04 -15.28
CA VAL A 344 26.61 12.02 -14.88
C VAL A 344 27.30 11.57 -13.60
N GLU A 345 28.44 12.18 -13.31
CA GLU A 345 29.09 11.99 -12.00
C GLU A 345 28.26 12.63 -10.90
N ARG A 346 28.43 12.16 -9.65
CA ARG A 346 27.71 12.71 -8.50
C ARG A 346 27.89 14.23 -8.36
N ALA A 347 29.06 14.77 -8.68
CA ALA A 347 29.37 16.20 -8.63
C ALA A 347 28.62 17.02 -9.70
N GLN A 348 28.09 16.37 -10.73
CA GLN A 348 27.36 16.96 -11.84
C GLN A 348 25.85 16.67 -11.76
N ALA A 349 25.40 16.12 -10.63
CA ALA A 349 23.99 15.83 -10.40
C ALA A 349 23.12 17.07 -10.63
N PHE A 350 22.01 16.88 -11.34
CA PHE A 350 21.08 17.96 -11.63
C PHE A 350 20.07 18.10 -10.49
N SER A 351 19.98 19.30 -9.93
CA SER A 351 19.04 19.63 -8.86
C SER A 351 18.52 21.05 -9.04
N GLU A 352 17.20 21.22 -9.00
CA GLU A 352 16.54 22.52 -8.97
C GLU A 352 15.28 22.45 -8.10
N VAL A 353 14.79 23.61 -7.68
CA VAL A 353 13.57 23.69 -6.86
C VAL A 353 12.38 23.22 -7.68
N GLY A 354 11.57 22.33 -7.11
CA GLY A 354 10.34 21.83 -7.75
C GLY A 354 10.48 20.47 -8.42
N LEU A 355 11.69 19.88 -8.46
CA LEU A 355 11.86 18.49 -8.93
C LEU A 355 11.20 17.49 -7.97
N PHE A 356 10.72 16.39 -8.53
CA PHE A 356 10.15 15.27 -7.81
C PHE A 356 11.24 14.55 -7.00
N GLY A 357 10.89 14.13 -5.80
CA GLY A 357 11.70 13.26 -4.96
C GLY A 357 10.77 12.37 -4.14
N ASN A 358 11.24 11.17 -3.84
CA ASN A 358 10.55 10.19 -3.01
C ASN A 358 11.59 9.41 -2.19
N GLN A 359 11.18 8.95 -1.01
CA GLN A 359 12.05 8.19 -0.11
C GLN A 359 12.13 6.70 -0.44
N ASN A 360 11.13 6.17 -1.15
CA ASN A 360 11.16 4.81 -1.67
C ASN A 360 12.32 4.63 -2.66
N THR A 361 12.95 3.45 -2.62
CA THR A 361 13.99 3.06 -3.58
C THR A 361 13.46 3.17 -5.00
N VAL A 362 12.22 2.74 -5.26
CA VAL A 362 11.53 2.90 -6.54
C VAL A 362 10.07 3.29 -6.32
N CYS A 363 9.51 4.14 -7.19
CA CYS A 363 8.06 4.36 -7.25
C CYS A 363 7.55 4.69 -8.67
N LYS A 364 6.23 4.61 -8.85
CA LYS A 364 5.48 5.01 -10.06
C LYS A 364 4.80 6.36 -9.83
N PRO A 365 5.44 7.50 -10.15
CA PRO A 365 4.92 8.79 -9.70
C PRO A 365 3.73 9.25 -10.53
N THR A 366 2.65 9.66 -9.87
CA THR A 366 1.44 10.26 -10.52
C THR A 366 1.25 11.73 -10.16
N ALA A 367 2.22 12.31 -9.43
CA ALA A 367 2.19 13.71 -9.04
C ALA A 367 2.50 14.61 -10.27
N PRO A 368 1.82 15.76 -10.47
CA PRO A 368 2.11 16.69 -11.57
C PRO A 368 3.57 17.14 -11.66
N LYS A 369 4.23 17.26 -10.51
CA LYS A 369 5.67 17.57 -10.44
C LYS A 369 6.54 16.53 -11.13
N TRP A 370 6.05 15.30 -11.35
CA TRP A 370 6.79 14.24 -12.02
C TRP A 370 7.00 14.50 -13.50
N SER A 371 5.94 14.79 -14.27
CA SER A 371 6.11 15.06 -15.70
C SER A 371 6.96 16.30 -15.92
N HIS A 372 6.77 17.33 -15.09
CA HIS A 372 7.67 18.49 -15.08
C HIS A 372 9.14 18.11 -14.86
N THR A 373 9.41 17.23 -13.90
CA THR A 373 10.77 16.73 -13.61
C THR A 373 11.35 15.99 -14.80
N VAL A 374 10.60 15.06 -15.39
CA VAL A 374 11.03 14.27 -16.53
C VAL A 374 11.30 15.18 -17.75
N ASP A 375 10.40 16.11 -18.06
CA ASP A 375 10.56 17.05 -19.17
C ASP A 375 11.77 17.95 -18.97
N ARG A 376 11.99 18.41 -17.73
CA ARG A 376 13.15 19.21 -17.38
C ARG A 376 14.46 18.45 -17.54
N LEU A 377 14.52 17.22 -17.06
CA LEU A 377 15.70 16.36 -17.18
C LEU A 377 15.99 16.05 -18.65
N LYS A 378 14.97 15.73 -19.44
CA LYS A 378 15.09 15.56 -20.91
C LYS A 378 15.65 16.81 -21.58
N GLN A 379 15.20 18.00 -21.18
CA GLN A 379 15.70 19.26 -21.71
C GLN A 379 17.18 19.50 -21.36
N VAL A 380 17.55 19.34 -20.08
CA VAL A 380 18.91 19.63 -19.59
C VAL A 380 19.92 18.62 -20.10
N TRP A 381 19.53 17.34 -20.17
CA TRP A 381 20.38 16.25 -20.67
C TRP A 381 20.25 16.02 -22.18
N GLN A 382 19.45 16.84 -22.86
CA GLN A 382 19.25 16.82 -24.32
C GLN A 382 18.80 15.45 -24.86
N LEU A 383 17.91 14.78 -24.12
CA LEU A 383 17.38 13.46 -24.49
C LEU A 383 16.24 13.61 -25.50
N GLY A 384 16.38 12.99 -26.67
CA GLY A 384 15.38 13.06 -27.74
C GLY A 384 14.21 12.06 -27.58
N PRO A 385 13.15 12.17 -28.40
CA PRO A 385 12.08 11.17 -28.47
C PRO A 385 12.52 9.80 -29.02
N ALA A 386 13.77 9.66 -29.47
CA ALA A 386 14.26 8.61 -30.35
C ALA A 386 15.45 7.79 -29.79
N ASP A 387 15.55 7.58 -28.48
CA ASP A 387 16.56 6.64 -27.93
C ASP A 387 16.18 5.15 -28.10
N ARG A 388 15.15 4.87 -28.91
CA ARG A 388 15.00 3.57 -29.57
C ARG A 388 15.87 3.58 -30.83
N ALA A 389 17.05 2.96 -30.72
CA ALA A 389 18.01 2.68 -31.79
C ALA A 389 18.88 3.87 -32.26
N HIS A 390 20.07 4.03 -31.68
CA HIS A 390 21.33 3.54 -32.27
C HIS A 390 22.54 3.99 -31.42
N SER A 391 23.48 3.06 -31.28
CA SER A 391 24.83 3.22 -30.73
C SER A 391 25.63 4.33 -31.42
N THR A 392 26.58 4.94 -30.71
CA THR A 392 27.86 5.31 -31.33
C THR A 392 29.03 5.15 -30.34
N LEU A 393 29.89 4.19 -30.68
CA LEU A 393 31.32 3.97 -30.38
C LEU A 393 31.78 3.86 -28.92
#